data_AF-A0A9Q3X4X4-F1
#
_entry.id   AF-A0A9Q3X4X4-F1
#
_cell.length_a   1.000
_cell.length_b   1.000
_cell.length_c   1.000
_cell.angle_alpha   90.00
_cell.angle_beta   90.00
_cell.angle_gamma   90.00
#
_symmetry.space_group_name_H-M   'P 1'
#
loop_
_entity.id
_entity.type
_entity.pdbx_description
1 polymer ?
#
loop_
_entity_poly.entity_id
_entity_poly.type
_entity_poly.pdbx_seq_one_letter_code
_entity_poly.pdbx_strand_id
1 'polypeptide(L)' 'MAKTSDKPVDGIEHGSTFRDKLYTSRTLILPDSGRPLAVFKAQVSVPATDTEALEYLKAHEEFELLQE' A
#
# COMPACT_ATOMS: atom_id res chain seq x y z
N MET A 1 8.21 21.17 9.83
CA MET A 1 7.60 20.72 8.56
C MET A 1 7.84 19.23 8.45
N ALA A 2 6.78 18.42 8.64
CA ALA A 2 6.86 16.96 8.62
C ALA A 2 7.43 16.49 7.29
N LYS A 3 8.50 15.68 7.33
CA LYS A 3 9.08 15.08 6.13
C LYS A 3 8.12 14.00 5.65
N THR A 4 7.36 14.31 4.62
CA THR A 4 6.74 13.34 3.73
C THR A 4 7.88 12.54 3.10
N SER A 5 8.11 11.31 3.54
CA SER A 5 8.98 10.37 2.84
C SER A 5 8.24 9.87 1.60
N ASP A 6 8.17 10.72 0.58
CA ASP A 6 8.12 10.28 -0.81
C ASP A 6 9.57 10.15 -1.25
N LYS A 7 10.07 8.91 -1.32
CA LYS A 7 11.29 8.64 -2.06
C LYS A 7 10.94 7.51 -3.03
N PRO A 8 10.88 7.77 -4.35
CA PRO A 8 10.81 6.69 -5.31
C PRO A 8 12.15 5.97 -5.22
N VAL A 9 12.15 4.78 -4.63
CA VAL A 9 13.31 3.90 -4.65
C VAL A 9 13.36 3.29 -6.04
N ASP A 10 14.18 3.90 -6.89
CA ASP A 10 14.62 3.35 -8.16
C ASP A 10 15.47 2.11 -7.88
N GLY A 11 14.77 0.99 -7.78
CA GLY A 11 15.27 -0.36 -7.61
C GLY A 11 14.13 -1.26 -8.02
N ILE A 12 14.35 -2.13 -9.00
CA ILE A 12 13.34 -3.06 -9.50
C ILE A 12 13.07 -4.10 -8.41
N GLU A 13 12.39 -3.68 -7.36
CA GLU A 13 11.79 -4.53 -6.35
C GLU A 13 10.37 -4.76 -6.85
N HIS A 14 10.04 -6.00 -7.22
CA HIS A 14 8.72 -6.38 -7.74
C HIS A 14 7.63 -6.14 -6.68
N GLY A 15 7.22 -4.89 -6.49
CA GLY A 15 6.13 -4.51 -5.60
C GLY A 15 4.79 -4.95 -6.16
N SER A 16 3.82 -5.14 -5.28
CA SER A 16 2.42 -5.31 -5.67
C SER A 16 1.70 -3.99 -5.54
N THR A 17 0.90 -3.62 -6.53
CA THR A 17 0.00 -2.47 -6.44
C THR A 17 -1.42 -2.96 -6.28
N PHE A 18 -2.17 -2.37 -5.36
CA PHE A 18 -3.57 -2.69 -5.13
C PHE A 18 -4.42 -1.46 -5.40
N ARG A 19 -5.63 -1.69 -5.93
CA ARG A 19 -6.67 -0.71 -6.09
C ARG A 19 -7.64 -0.75 -4.92
N ASP A 20 -7.85 0.39 -4.31
CA ASP A 20 -8.91 0.62 -3.33
C ASP A 20 -10.23 0.86 -4.06
N LYS A 21 -11.24 0.03 -3.79
CA LYS A 21 -12.56 0.15 -4.44
C LYS A 21 -13.49 1.15 -3.73
N LEU A 22 -13.20 1.52 -2.48
CA LEU A 22 -14.08 2.33 -1.65
C LEU A 22 -13.66 3.80 -1.61
N TYR A 23 -12.35 4.06 -1.58
CA TYR A 23 -11.80 5.41 -1.39
C TYR A 23 -10.72 5.75 -2.41
N THR A 24 -10.73 7.00 -2.87
CA THR A 24 -9.67 7.52 -3.75
C THR A 24 -8.43 7.98 -2.98
N SER A 25 -8.57 8.32 -1.70
CA SER A 25 -7.46 8.67 -0.81
C SER A 25 -7.82 8.35 0.64
N ARG A 26 -6.94 7.64 1.36
CA ARG A 26 -7.03 7.41 2.81
C ARG A 26 -5.70 6.93 3.39
N THR A 27 -5.59 6.91 4.72
CA THR A 27 -4.48 6.27 5.43
C THR A 27 -5.01 5.03 6.13
N LEU A 28 -4.45 3.88 5.78
CA LEU A 28 -4.68 2.61 6.46
C LEU A 28 -3.69 2.49 7.62
N ILE A 29 -4.11 1.94 8.74
CA ILE A 29 -3.24 1.66 9.89
C ILE A 29 -3.15 0.15 10.01
N LEU A 30 -1.96 -0.41 9.77
CA LEU A 30 -1.77 -1.86 9.84
C LEU A 30 -1.93 -2.33 11.29
N PRO A 31 -2.61 -3.47 11.54
CA PRO A 31 -3.02 -3.88 12.88
C PRO A 31 -1.85 -4.30 13.77
N ASP A 32 -0.80 -4.92 13.22
CA ASP A 32 0.33 -5.43 14.00
C ASP A 32 1.35 -4.35 14.32
N SER A 33 1.84 -3.64 13.30
CA SER A 33 2.87 -2.61 13.45
C SER A 33 2.32 -1.23 13.82
N GLY A 34 1.02 -0.98 13.63
CA GLY A 34 0.45 0.37 13.69
C GLY A 34 0.97 1.30 12.58
N ARG A 35 1.69 0.75 11.60
CA ARG A 35 2.32 1.54 10.54
C ARG A 35 1.26 2.12 9.60
N PRO A 36 1.36 3.41 9.24
CA PRO A 36 0.48 3.99 8.26
C PRO A 36 0.85 3.53 6.85
N LEU A 37 -0.16 3.21 6.04
CA LEU A 37 -0.05 2.92 4.62
C LEU A 37 -0.97 3.88 3.84
N ALA A 38 -0.39 4.64 2.91
CA ALA A 38 -1.11 5.66 2.18
C ALA A 38 -1.77 5.08 0.93
N VAL A 39 -3.07 5.32 0.79
CA VAL A 39 -3.81 5.15 -0.46
C VAL A 39 -3.90 6.51 -1.14
N PHE A 40 -3.49 6.59 -2.40
CA PHE A 40 -3.58 7.79 -3.22
C PHE A 40 -4.04 7.44 -4.63
N LYS A 41 -4.96 8.23 -5.20
CA LYS A 41 -5.59 7.94 -6.50
C LYS A 41 -6.18 6.52 -6.58
N ALA A 42 -6.79 6.08 -5.47
CA ALA A 42 -7.34 4.74 -5.28
C ALA A 42 -6.30 3.62 -5.41
N GLN A 43 -5.02 3.91 -5.20
CA GLN A 43 -3.94 2.92 -5.32
C GLN A 43 -3.02 2.94 -4.10
N VAL A 44 -2.45 1.78 -3.83
CA VAL A 44 -1.43 1.57 -2.80
C VAL A 44 -0.39 0.59 -3.35
N SER A 45 0.87 1.00 -3.31
CA SER A 45 1.99 0.16 -3.75
C SER A 45 2.76 -0.30 -2.53
N VAL A 46 3.02 -1.60 -2.47
CA VAL A 46 3.72 -2.26 -1.36
C VAL A 46 4.89 -3.10 -1.90
N PRO A 47 6.08 -3.01 -1.29
CA PRO A 47 7.21 -3.88 -1.65
C PRO A 47 6.87 -5.36 -1.46
N ALA A 48 7.44 -6.25 -2.28
CA ALA A 48 7.29 -7.71 -2.09
C ALA A 48 7.82 -8.21 -0.74
N THR A 49 8.74 -7.47 -0.14
CA THR A 49 9.32 -7.77 1.18
C THR A 49 8.39 -7.40 2.34
N ASP A 50 7.33 -6.64 2.08
CA ASP A 50 6.40 -6.13 3.09
C ASP A 50 5.22 -7.08 3.29
N THR A 51 5.49 -8.22 3.93
CA THR A 51 4.52 -9.31 4.08
C THR A 51 3.27 -8.89 4.85
N GLU A 52 3.41 -8.09 5.91
CA GLU A 52 2.29 -7.59 6.70
C GLU A 52 1.29 -6.79 5.85
N ALA A 53 1.79 -5.85 5.04
CA ALA A 53 0.92 -5.07 4.18
C ALA A 53 0.30 -5.89 3.05
N LEU A 54 1.05 -6.84 2.48
CA LEU A 54 0.55 -7.76 1.46
C LEU A 54 -0.57 -8.66 2.00
N GLU A 55 -0.40 -9.22 3.20
CA GLU A 55 -1.40 -10.06 3.85
C GLU A 55 -2.64 -9.24 4.20
N TYR A 56 -2.46 -8.04 4.76
CA TYR A 56 -3.55 -7.12 5.05
C TYR A 56 -4.36 -6.80 3.78
N LEU A 57 -3.70 -6.36 2.71
CA LEU A 57 -4.41 -5.99 1.48
C LEU A 57 -5.09 -7.18 0.80
N LYS A 58 -4.48 -8.37 0.84
CA LYS A 58 -5.07 -9.60 0.26
C LYS A 58 -6.23 -10.16 1.07
N ALA A 59 -6.24 -9.94 2.39
CA ALA A 59 -7.32 -10.41 3.27
C ALA A 59 -8.61 -9.59 3.13
N HIS A 60 -8.53 -8.40 2.52
CA HIS A 60 -9.62 -7.45 2.44
C HIS A 60 -10.21 -7.38 1.02
N GLU A 61 -11.49 -7.74 0.88
CA GLU A 61 -12.19 -7.75 -0.42
C GLU A 61 -12.31 -6.38 -1.08
N GLU A 62 -12.15 -5.29 -0.32
CA GLU A 62 -12.20 -3.92 -0.84
C GLU A 62 -10.97 -3.55 -1.68
N PHE A 63 -9.88 -4.33 -1.60
CA PHE A 63 -8.70 -4.14 -2.41
C PHE A 63 -8.63 -5.16 -3.55
N GLU A 64 -8.25 -4.69 -4.72
CA GLU A 64 -8.03 -5.50 -5.91
C GLU A 64 -6.55 -5.46 -6.27
N LEU A 65 -5.89 -6.60 -6.41
CA LEU A 65 -4.52 -6.65 -6.88
C LEU A 65 -4.47 -6.22 -8.35
N LEU A 66 -3.73 -5.15 -8.63
CA LEU A 66 -3.40 -4.73 -9.98
C LEU A 66 -2.13 -5.50 -10.38
N GLN A 67 -2.28 -6.54 -11.20
CA GLN A 67 -1.12 -7.11 -11.90
C GLN A 67 -0.53 -6.03 -12.81
N GLU A 68 0.78 -5.80 -12.69
CA GLU A 68 1.56 -5.05 -13.69
C GLU A 68 1.70 -5.88 -14.98
#